data_AF-A0A4U5LTJ5-F1
#
_entry.id   AF-A0A4U5LTJ5-F1
#
_cell.length_a   1.000
_cell.length_b   1.000
_cell.length_c   1.000
_cell.angle_alpha   90.00
_cell.angle_beta   90.00
_cell.angle_gamma   90.00
#
_symmetry.space_group_name_H-M   'P 1'
#
loop_
_entity.id
_entity.type
_entity.pdbx_description
1 polymer ?
#
loop_
_entity_poly.entity_id
_entity_poly.type
_entity_poly.pdbx_seq_one_letter_code
_entity_poly.pdbx_strand_id
1 'polypeptide(L)'
;MLLVFFLVLGVVIFASLVYYAERVEPNPDNQFESIPKGLWWAIVTMTTIGYGDMTPKTYLGQMIGSVCAVAGVLTIALPVPVIVSNFGMYYSHTQARSKMPKKRRSVLRIHQAKAQTQPVRKTTLSKLTNMGTLPRTSISKLRKKSESSSMHNHV
;
A
#
# COMPACT_ATOMS: atom_id res chain seq x y z
N MET A 1 22.57 -3.20 4.99
CA MET A 1 23.97 -3.61 4.74
C MET A 1 24.71 -2.61 3.88
N LEU A 2 24.21 -2.23 2.70
CA LEU A 2 24.85 -1.19 1.87
C LEU A 2 25.07 0.14 2.62
N LEU A 3 24.08 0.61 3.38
CA LEU A 3 24.25 1.85 4.13
C LEU A 3 25.33 1.78 5.22
N VAL A 4 25.38 0.69 5.98
CA VAL A 4 26.40 0.49 7.01
C VAL A 4 27.79 0.45 6.38
N PHE A 5 27.91 -0.15 5.20
CA PHE A 5 29.16 -0.15 4.43
C PHE A 5 29.56 1.28 4.00
N PHE A 6 28.64 2.08 3.45
CA PHE A 6 28.91 3.48 3.10
C PHE A 6 29.28 4.32 4.33
N LEU A 7 28.66 4.07 5.47
CA LEU A 7 28.93 4.78 6.72
C LEU A 7 30.35 4.47 7.22
N VAL A 8 30.73 3.19 7.27
CA VAL A 8 32.08 2.75 7.66
C VAL A 8 33.14 3.29 6.68
N LEU A 9 32.88 3.20 5.37
CA LEU A 9 33.78 3.73 4.35
C LEU A 9 33.98 5.25 4.52
N GLY A 10 32.89 5.99 4.72
CA GLY A 10 32.93 7.43 4.99
C GLY A 10 33.77 7.76 6.22
N VAL A 11 33.54 7.07 7.34
CA VAL A 11 34.32 7.22 8.58
C VAL A 11 35.81 7.01 8.32
N VAL A 12 36.21 5.96 7.60
CA VAL A 12 37.62 5.67 7.32
C VAL A 12 38.25 6.76 6.44
N ILE A 13 37.53 7.25 5.43
CA ILE A 13 38.00 8.33 4.56
C ILE A 13 38.20 9.62 5.35
N PHE A 14 37.20 10.06 6.11
CA PHE A 14 37.29 11.30 6.91
C PHE A 14 38.33 11.19 8.04
N ALA A 15 38.48 10.02 8.67
CA ALA A 15 39.54 9.75 9.63
C ALA A 15 40.94 9.90 9.01
N SER A 16 41.12 9.39 7.79
CA SER A 16 42.39 9.48 7.07
C SER A 16 42.69 10.92 6.64
N LEU A 17 41.66 11.64 6.17
CA LEU A 17 41.79 13.04 5.77
C LEU A 17 42.14 13.94 6.96
N VAL A 18 41.45 13.79 8.10
CA VAL A 18 41.75 14.60 9.29
C VAL A 18 43.13 14.27 9.84
N TYR A 19 43.51 12.99 9.86
CA TYR A 19 44.85 12.56 10.29
C TYR A 19 45.95 13.14 9.40
N TYR A 20 45.72 13.19 8.09
CA TYR A 20 46.66 13.83 7.17
C TYR A 20 46.69 15.35 7.35
N ALA A 21 45.52 16.00 7.46
CA ALA A 21 45.43 17.44 7.70
C ALA A 21 46.14 17.88 8.98
N GLU A 22 46.02 17.09 10.05
CA GLU A 22 46.66 17.37 11.33
C GLU A 22 48.17 17.06 11.34
N ARG A 23 48.67 16.31 10.36
CA ARG A 23 50.11 16.06 10.17
C ARG A 23 50.79 17.07 9.25
N VAL A 24 50.04 17.79 8.42
CA VAL A 24 50.56 18.83 7.53
C VAL A 24 51.05 20.03 8.33
N GLU A 25 50.42 20.34 9.46
CA GLU A 25 50.76 21.47 10.31
C GLU A 25 51.35 20.97 11.65
N PRO A 26 52.61 21.30 11.98
CA PRO A 26 53.21 20.87 13.24
C PRO A 26 52.58 21.62 14.41
N ASN A 27 51.63 20.96 15.08
CA ASN A 27 51.00 21.47 16.29
C ASN A 27 51.60 20.79 17.54
N PRO A 28 52.05 21.53 18.57
CA PRO A 28 52.54 20.96 19.82
C PRO A 28 51.45 20.25 20.65
N ASP A 29 50.17 20.59 20.42
CA ASP A 29 49.00 19.95 21.03
C ASP A 29 48.33 18.90 20.11
N ASN A 30 49.13 18.14 19.36
CA ASN A 30 48.56 17.20 18.40
C ASN A 30 47.88 16.02 19.12
N GLN A 31 46.56 16.05 19.22
CA GLN A 31 45.81 14.96 19.86
C GLN A 31 45.74 13.72 18.95
N PHE A 32 46.04 13.85 17.66
CA PHE A 32 45.97 12.80 16.63
C PHE A 32 47.28 12.02 16.44
N GLU A 33 47.95 11.65 17.54
CA GLU A 33 49.24 10.93 17.50
C GLU A 33 49.16 9.51 16.92
N SER A 34 47.97 8.90 16.91
CA SER A 34 47.79 7.50 16.52
C SER A 34 46.58 7.31 15.61
N ILE A 35 46.70 6.42 14.63
CA ILE A 35 45.63 6.05 13.68
C ILE A 35 44.30 5.71 14.40
N PRO A 36 44.29 4.95 15.52
CA PRO A 36 43.05 4.63 16.24
C PRO A 36 42.33 5.85 16.85
N LYS A 37 43.08 6.89 17.26
CA LYS A 37 42.50 8.11 17.83
C LYS A 37 41.73 8.91 16.76
N GLY A 38 42.25 8.97 15.54
CA GLY A 38 41.56 9.59 14.40
C GLY A 38 40.30 8.84 13.98
N LEU A 39 40.33 7.50 14.06
CA LEU A 39 39.14 6.66 13.85
C LEU A 39 38.07 6.92 14.92
N TRP A 40 38.45 6.99 16.20
CA TRP A 40 37.52 7.31 17.29
C TRP A 40 36.80 8.63 17.04
N TRP A 41 37.56 9.69 16.76
CA TRP A 41 36.99 11.00 16.43
C TRP A 41 36.03 10.93 15.25
N ALA A 42 36.45 10.31 14.13
CA ALA A 42 35.63 10.24 12.94
C ALA A 42 34.32 9.45 13.16
N ILE A 43 34.35 8.38 13.96
CA ILE A 43 33.16 7.62 14.35
C ILE A 43 32.21 8.50 15.15
N VAL A 44 32.72 9.19 16.18
CA VAL A 44 31.94 10.05 17.08
C VAL A 44 31.34 11.24 16.34
N THR A 45 32.07 11.83 15.37
CA THR A 45 31.58 12.93 14.54
C THR A 45 30.56 12.46 13.51
N MET A 46 30.79 11.34 12.81
CA MET A 46 29.84 10.80 11.83
C MET A 46 28.53 10.34 12.46
N THR A 47 28.59 9.79 13.66
CA THR A 47 27.41 9.41 14.44
C THR A 47 26.74 10.60 15.13
N THR A 48 27.25 11.81 14.92
CA THR A 48 26.74 13.06 15.52
C THR A 48 26.74 13.08 17.05
N ILE A 49 27.54 12.22 17.70
CA ILE A 49 27.71 12.19 19.15
C ILE A 49 28.52 13.42 19.60
N GLY A 50 29.66 13.67 18.94
CA GLY A 50 30.48 14.85 19.16
C GLY A 50 30.91 15.08 20.61
N TYR A 51 31.57 14.10 21.24
CA TYR A 51 32.03 14.20 22.64
C TYR A 51 32.89 15.43 22.91
N GLY A 52 33.65 15.91 21.91
CA GLY A 52 34.53 17.07 22.05
C GLY A 52 35.80 16.79 22.88
N ASP A 53 36.08 15.52 23.19
CA ASP A 53 37.30 15.04 23.85
C ASP A 53 38.53 15.28 22.97
N MET A 54 38.35 15.14 21.66
CA MET A 54 39.38 15.33 20.65
C MET A 54 38.79 16.14 19.50
N THR A 55 39.52 17.14 19.00
CA THR A 55 39.09 17.93 17.84
C THR A 55 40.29 18.38 17.01
N PRO A 56 40.18 18.44 15.67
CA PRO A 56 41.24 19.00 14.84
C PRO A 56 41.43 20.47 15.17
N LYS A 57 42.67 20.85 15.48
CA LYS A 57 43.10 22.22 15.73
C LYS A 57 43.63 22.90 14.47
N THR A 58 43.92 22.15 13.40
CA THR A 58 44.36 22.73 12.11
C THR A 58 43.21 23.37 11.33
N TYR A 59 43.51 24.42 10.55
CA TYR A 59 42.52 25.07 9.68
C TYR A 59 41.90 24.08 8.67
N LEU A 60 42.73 23.22 8.08
CA LEU A 60 42.26 22.19 7.14
C LEU A 60 41.43 21.11 7.84
N GLY A 61 41.86 20.67 9.03
CA GLY A 61 41.13 19.67 9.81
C GLY A 61 39.74 20.16 10.24
N GLN A 62 39.60 21.44 10.58
CA GLN A 62 38.30 22.05 10.90
C GLN A 62 37.36 22.11 9.69
N MET A 63 37.87 22.46 8.49
CA MET A 63 37.07 22.40 7.27
C MET A 63 36.57 20.98 6.99
N ILE A 64 37.47 19.98 7.08
CA ILE A 64 37.14 18.57 6.88
C ILE A 64 36.11 18.10 7.92
N GLY A 65 36.26 18.51 9.18
CA GLY A 65 35.33 18.23 10.26
C GLY A 65 33.93 18.80 10.03
N SER A 66 33.84 20.02 9.47
CA SER A 66 32.55 20.63 9.13
C SER A 66 31.82 19.84 8.03
N VAL A 67 32.54 19.42 6.99
CA VAL A 67 32.00 18.60 5.90
C VAL A 67 31.60 17.22 6.40
N CYS A 68 32.41 16.63 7.30
CA CYS A 68 32.12 15.35 7.95
C CYS A 68 30.81 15.40 8.75
N ALA A 69 30.59 16.44 9.55
CA ALA A 69 29.37 16.59 10.34
C ALA A 69 28.11 16.69 9.46
N VAL A 70 28.15 17.50 8.40
CA VAL A 70 27.03 17.62 7.44
C VAL A 70 26.80 16.29 6.71
N ALA A 71 27.86 15.65 6.23
CA ALA A 71 27.77 14.36 5.55
C ALA A 71 27.22 13.24 6.44
N GLY A 72 27.55 13.22 7.73
CA GLY A 72 27.03 12.25 8.71
C GLY A 72 25.52 12.38 8.91
N VAL A 73 25.02 13.61 9.10
CA VAL A 73 23.59 13.88 9.22
C VAL A 73 22.84 13.45 7.96
N LEU A 74 23.37 13.78 6.77
CA LEU A 74 22.77 13.37 5.49
C LEU A 74 22.75 11.84 5.33
N THR A 75 23.79 11.16 5.79
CA THR A 75 23.89 9.69 5.74
C THR A 75 22.89 9.02 6.66
N ILE A 76 22.57 9.61 7.83
CA ILE A 76 21.55 9.11 8.76
C ILE A 76 20.13 9.48 8.32
N ALA A 77 19.96 10.58 7.58
CA ALA A 77 18.65 11.03 7.10
C ALA A 77 18.00 10.10 6.08
N LEU A 78 18.78 9.33 5.31
CA LEU A 78 18.28 8.38 4.30
C LEU A 78 17.81 7.00 4.85
N PRO A 79 18.53 6.33 5.77
CA PRO A 79 18.15 5.00 6.29
C PRO A 79 16.93 5.06 7.20
N VAL A 80 16.81 6.10 8.04
CA VAL A 80 15.75 6.19 9.04
C VAL A 80 14.35 6.16 8.37
N PRO A 81 14.06 6.97 7.33
CA PRO A 81 12.81 6.89 6.59
C PRO A 81 12.60 5.56 5.85
N VAL A 82 13.66 4.96 5.31
CA VAL A 82 13.56 3.65 4.63
C VAL A 82 13.13 2.56 5.62
N ILE A 83 13.72 2.55 6.82
CA ILE A 83 13.36 1.62 7.90
C ILE A 83 11.92 1.88 8.37
N VAL A 84 11.54 3.14 8.59
CA VAL A 84 10.18 3.54 8.98
C VAL A 84 9.15 3.16 7.92
N SER A 85 9.46 3.35 6.64
CA SER A 85 8.58 2.97 5.53
C SER A 85 8.40 1.45 5.44
N ASN A 86 9.48 0.68 5.65
CA ASN A 86 9.41 -0.77 5.73
C ASN A 86 8.48 -1.23 6.87
N PHE A 87 8.61 -0.67 8.07
CA PHE A 87 7.69 -0.96 9.17
C PHE A 87 6.26 -0.48 8.87
N GLY A 88 6.09 0.66 8.21
CA GLY A 88 4.80 1.18 7.76
C GLY A 88 4.02 0.19 6.89
N MET A 89 4.70 -0.55 6.01
CA MET A 89 4.06 -1.64 5.26
C MET A 89 3.60 -2.78 6.17
N TYR A 90 4.43 -3.20 7.13
CA TYR A 90 4.04 -4.23 8.10
C TYR A 90 2.83 -3.79 8.95
N TYR A 91 2.83 -2.55 9.48
CA TYR A 91 1.69 -2.03 10.25
C TYR A 91 0.43 -1.83 9.40
N SER A 92 0.58 -1.43 8.13
CA SER A 92 -0.53 -1.31 7.18
C SER A 92 -1.18 -2.65 6.89
N HIS A 93 -0.42 -3.74 6.73
CA HIS A 93 -0.97 -5.07 6.51
C HIS A 93 -1.78 -5.59 7.72
N THR A 94 -1.35 -5.29 8.94
CA THR A 94 -2.08 -5.68 10.17
C THR A 94 -3.32 -4.80 10.41
N GLN A 95 -3.24 -3.50 10.10
CA GLN A 95 -4.39 -2.58 10.21
C GLN A 95 -5.40 -2.70 9.06
N ALA A 96 -4.98 -3.02 7.84
CA ALA A 96 -5.88 -3.19 6.69
C ALA A 96 -6.85 -4.35 6.88
N ARG A 97 -6.45 -5.39 7.64
CA ARG A 97 -7.37 -6.46 8.05
C ARG A 97 -8.36 -6.04 9.14
N SER A 98 -8.01 -5.09 10.01
CA SER A 98 -8.90 -4.61 11.08
C SER A 98 -9.81 -3.45 10.64
N LYS A 99 -9.46 -2.74 9.56
CA LYS A 99 -10.30 -1.68 8.96
C LYS A 99 -11.22 -2.15 7.83
N MET A 100 -11.36 -3.45 7.55
CA MET A 100 -12.40 -3.92 6.62
C MET A 100 -13.79 -3.50 7.16
N PRO A 101 -14.50 -2.58 6.49
CA PRO A 101 -15.80 -2.15 6.96
C PRO A 101 -16.82 -3.28 6.75
N LYS A 102 -17.46 -3.74 7.84
CA LYS A 102 -18.64 -4.64 7.83
C LYS A 102 -19.81 -4.14 6.96
N LYS A 103 -19.72 -2.94 6.36
CA LYS A 103 -20.78 -2.24 5.63
C LYS A 103 -20.97 -2.67 4.17
N ARG A 104 -20.09 -3.52 3.61
CA ARG A 104 -20.30 -4.08 2.26
C ARG A 104 -21.21 -5.32 2.22
N ARG A 105 -21.82 -5.72 3.34
CA ARG A 105 -22.85 -6.79 3.38
C ARG A 105 -24.27 -6.28 3.13
N SER A 106 -24.59 -5.01 3.43
CA SER A 106 -25.96 -4.50 3.32
C SER A 106 -26.37 -4.14 1.89
N VAL A 107 -25.43 -3.65 1.06
CA VAL A 107 -25.72 -3.25 -0.33
C VAL A 107 -25.96 -4.44 -1.27
N LEU A 108 -25.37 -5.61 -0.98
CA LEU A 108 -25.66 -6.86 -1.71
C LEU A 108 -27.03 -7.45 -1.34
N ARG A 109 -27.48 -7.31 -0.09
CA ARG A 109 -28.84 -7.73 0.33
C ARG A 109 -29.93 -6.87 -0.29
N ILE A 110 -29.72 -5.57 -0.46
CA ILE A 110 -30.75 -4.67 -1.02
C ILE A 110 -30.94 -4.91 -2.53
N HIS A 111 -29.87 -5.20 -3.29
CA HIS A 111 -30.00 -5.58 -4.70
C HIS A 111 -30.64 -6.96 -4.89
N GLN A 112 -30.36 -7.93 -4.02
CA GLN A 112 -31.01 -9.26 -4.08
C GLN A 112 -32.45 -9.24 -3.58
N ALA A 113 -32.78 -8.46 -2.55
CA ALA A 113 -34.15 -8.29 -2.07
C ALA A 113 -35.03 -7.56 -3.11
N LYS A 114 -34.50 -6.52 -3.79
CA LYS A 114 -35.19 -5.86 -4.91
C LYS A 114 -35.35 -6.77 -6.14
N ALA A 115 -34.47 -7.75 -6.34
CA ALA A 115 -34.64 -8.76 -7.39
C ALA A 115 -35.73 -9.79 -7.08
N GLN A 116 -36.13 -9.97 -5.80
CA GLN A 116 -37.22 -10.85 -5.39
C GLN A 116 -38.59 -10.16 -5.25
N THR A 117 -38.66 -8.82 -5.23
CA THR A 117 -39.93 -8.07 -5.11
C THR A 117 -40.36 -7.37 -6.41
N GLN A 118 -39.98 -7.91 -7.57
CA GLN A 118 -40.65 -7.55 -8.83
C GLN A 118 -41.96 -8.37 -8.95
N PRO A 119 -43.11 -7.71 -9.12
CA PRO A 119 -44.42 -8.34 -9.02
C PRO A 119 -44.67 -9.24 -10.23
N VAL A 120 -45.06 -10.49 -9.96
CA VAL A 120 -45.53 -11.53 -10.91
C VAL A 120 -46.83 -11.12 -11.66
N ARG A 121 -47.22 -9.84 -11.65
CA ARG A 121 -48.57 -9.39 -12.01
C ARG A 121 -48.57 -8.38 -13.16
N LYS A 122 -48.17 -8.76 -14.38
CA LYS A 122 -48.64 -8.09 -15.63
C LYS A 122 -48.71 -8.98 -16.89
N THR A 123 -48.18 -10.21 -16.91
CA THR A 123 -48.14 -11.00 -18.17
C THR A 123 -49.35 -11.94 -18.38
N THR A 124 -50.13 -12.24 -17.34
CA THR A 124 -51.27 -13.18 -17.46
C THR A 124 -52.61 -12.48 -17.71
N LEU A 125 -52.74 -11.20 -17.38
CA LEU A 125 -54.02 -10.48 -17.53
C LEU A 125 -54.27 -9.94 -18.94
N SER A 126 -53.24 -9.74 -19.77
CA SER A 126 -53.42 -9.39 -21.19
C SER A 126 -53.90 -10.60 -22.02
N LYS A 127 -53.62 -11.83 -21.57
CA LYS A 127 -54.14 -13.07 -22.17
C LYS A 127 -55.60 -13.35 -21.82
N LEU A 128 -56.14 -12.78 -20.76
CA LEU A 128 -57.56 -12.92 -20.39
C LEU A 128 -58.44 -11.83 -21.04
N THR A 129 -57.90 -10.63 -21.29
CA THR A 129 -58.65 -9.57 -21.99
C THR A 129 -58.77 -9.82 -23.51
N ASN A 130 -57.81 -10.52 -24.12
CA ASN A 130 -57.89 -10.95 -25.52
C ASN A 130 -58.59 -12.32 -25.72
N MET A 131 -59.19 -12.88 -24.68
CA MET A 131 -60.01 -14.09 -24.74
C MET A 131 -61.52 -13.78 -24.79
N GLY A 132 -61.88 -12.52 -25.06
CA GLY A 132 -63.25 -12.03 -25.18
C GLY A 132 -63.82 -11.96 -26.60
N THR A 133 -63.04 -12.30 -27.64
CA THR A 133 -63.52 -12.36 -29.04
C THR A 133 -63.59 -13.80 -29.52
N LEU A 134 -64.63 -14.51 -29.07
CA LEU A 134 -65.02 -15.82 -29.60
C LEU A 134 -65.26 -15.71 -31.12
N PRO A 135 -64.51 -16.43 -31.98
CA PRO A 135 -64.86 -16.55 -33.39
C PRO A 135 -66.13 -17.40 -33.50
N ARG A 136 -67.21 -16.79 -34.01
CA ARG A 136 -68.54 -17.42 -34.28
C ARG A 136 -68.48 -18.67 -35.19
N THR A 137 -67.32 -19.01 -35.72
CA THR A 137 -67.11 -20.08 -36.70
C THR A 137 -67.01 -21.49 -36.09
N SER A 138 -66.80 -21.63 -34.78
CA SER A 138 -66.69 -22.96 -34.13
C SER A 138 -68.04 -23.56 -33.68
N ILE A 139 -69.11 -22.77 -33.57
CA ILE A 139 -70.42 -23.25 -33.10
C ILE A 139 -71.17 -24.04 -34.20
N SER A 140 -70.95 -23.72 -35.49
CA SER A 140 -71.56 -24.48 -36.59
C SER A 140 -70.95 -25.89 -36.75
N LYS A 141 -69.68 -26.07 -36.40
CA LYS A 141 -68.98 -27.37 -36.45
C LYS A 141 -69.35 -28.29 -35.29
N LEU A 142 -69.71 -27.74 -34.13
CA LEU A 142 -70.17 -28.54 -32.97
C LEU A 142 -71.64 -28.99 -33.11
N ARG A 143 -72.51 -28.20 -33.77
CA ARG A 143 -73.91 -28.62 -34.04
C ARG A 143 -74.01 -29.76 -35.05
N LYS A 144 -73.24 -29.74 -36.15
CA LYS A 144 -73.21 -30.87 -37.11
C LYS A 144 -72.67 -32.17 -36.52
N LYS A 145 -71.73 -32.09 -35.57
CA LYS A 145 -71.20 -33.28 -34.87
C LYS A 145 -72.21 -33.87 -33.87
N SER A 146 -73.06 -33.03 -33.29
CA SER A 146 -74.17 -33.46 -32.42
C SER A 146 -75.28 -34.19 -33.20
N GLU A 147 -75.67 -33.71 -34.39
CA GLU A 147 -76.71 -34.37 -35.20
C GLU A 147 -76.23 -35.69 -35.80
N SER A 148 -74.96 -35.81 -36.21
CA SER A 148 -74.41 -37.05 -36.77
C SER A 148 -74.23 -38.17 -35.74
N SER A 149 -74.16 -37.86 -34.43
CA SER A 149 -73.97 -38.85 -33.38
C SER A 149 -75.29 -39.39 -32.80
N SER A 150 -76.43 -38.77 -33.13
CA SER A 150 -77.74 -39.20 -32.63
C SER A 150 -78.46 -40.17 -33.59
N MET A 151 -77.99 -40.35 -34.83
CA MET A 151 -78.50 -41.35 -35.79
C MET A 151 -77.75 -42.70 -35.75
N HIS A 152 -76.91 -42.94 -34.76
CA HIS A 152 -76.13 -44.18 -34.63
C HIS A 152 -76.36 -44.96 -33.32
N ASN A 153 -77.35 -44.55 -32.51
CA ASN A 153 -77.71 -45.24 -31.26
C ASN A 153 -79.18 -45.73 -31.21
N HIS A 154 -79.80 -45.93 -32.37
CA HIS A 154 -81.07 -46.64 -32.50
C HIS A 154 -80.98 -47.67 -33.65
N VAL A 155 -80.21 -48.73 -33.42
CA VAL A 155 -80.41 -50.07 -33.99
C VAL A 155 -80.01 -51.07 -32.92
#